data_AF-A0A0T9R2N4-F1
#
_entry.id   AF-A0A0T9R2N4-F1
#
_cell.length_a   1.000
_cell.length_b   1.000
_cell.length_c   1.000
_cell.angle_alpha   90.00
_cell.angle_beta   90.00
_cell.angle_gamma   90.00
#
_symmetry.space_group_name_H-M   'P 1'
#
loop_
_entity.id
_entity.type
_entity.pdbx_description
1 polymer ?
#
loop_
_entity_poly.entity_id
_entity_poly.type
_entity_poly.pdbx_seq_one_letter_code
_entity_poly.pdbx_strand_id
1 'polypeptide(L)' 'MLISKKSLLVLLYLCVAFSLMLFFVSFIFQVLGYWIGGGDQMLGYLMDNFHKVLKTGLVGVGVGCVYWFFYYRNI' A
#
# COMPACT_ATOMS: atom_id res chain seq x y z
N MET A 1 16.03 25.33 -0.99
CA MET A 1 14.56 25.25 -1.22
C MET A 1 13.95 24.70 0.05
N LEU A 2 13.24 25.52 0.84
CA LEU A 2 12.73 25.12 2.14
C LEU A 2 11.42 24.34 1.94
N ILE A 3 11.38 23.06 2.29
CA ILE A 3 10.17 22.25 2.18
C ILE A 3 9.17 22.73 3.25
N SER A 4 7.96 23.09 2.81
CA SER A 4 6.88 23.53 3.70
C SER A 4 6.39 22.37 4.57
N LYS A 5 5.98 22.67 5.81
CA LYS A 5 5.32 21.69 6.70
C LYS A 5 4.08 21.08 6.03
N LYS A 6 3.37 21.86 5.20
CA LYS A 6 2.22 21.38 4.41
C LYS A 6 2.64 20.31 3.40
N SER A 7 3.72 20.55 2.66
CA SER A 7 4.26 19.59 1.70
C SER A 7 4.65 18.26 2.36
N LEU A 8 5.26 18.30 3.56
CA LEU A 8 5.58 17.08 4.32
C LEU A 8 4.34 16.31 4.78
N LEU A 9 3.28 17.00 5.20
CA LEU A 9 2.01 16.34 5.52
C LEU A 9 1.39 15.68 4.28
N VAL A 10 1.49 16.33 3.12
CA VAL A 10 1.02 15.75 1.85
C VAL A 10 1.83 14.53 1.45
N LEU A 11 3.16 14.55 1.64
CA LEU A 11 4.01 13.36 1.43
C LEU A 11 3.55 12.20 2.29
N LEU A 12 3.38 12.42 3.60
CA LEU A 12 2.96 11.37 4.52
C LEU A 12 1.57 10.85 4.17
N TYR A 13 0.64 11.74 3.81
CA TYR A 13 -0.68 11.37 3.34
C TYR A 13 -0.62 10.50 2.08
N LEU A 14 0.15 10.90 1.06
CA LEU A 14 0.28 10.16 -0.20
C LEU A 14 0.88 8.78 0.03
N CYS A 15 1.96 8.68 0.81
CA CYS A 15 2.58 7.39 1.15
C CYS A 15 1.59 6.46 1.85
N VAL A 16 0.87 6.96 2.86
CA VAL A 16 -0.11 6.15 3.61
C VAL A 16 -1.29 5.77 2.70
N ALA A 17 -1.81 6.69 1.91
CA ALA A 17 -2.95 6.44 1.02
C ALA A 17 -2.64 5.37 -0.03
N PHE A 18 -1.50 5.48 -0.73
CA PHE A 18 -1.08 4.49 -1.72
C PHE A 18 -0.71 3.15 -1.08
N SER A 19 -0.05 3.14 0.08
CA SER A 19 0.23 1.90 0.81
C SER A 19 -1.03 1.18 1.25
N LEU A 20 -2.00 1.90 1.83
CA LEU A 20 -3.28 1.31 2.22
C LEU A 20 -4.04 0.79 1.00
N MET A 21 -4.09 1.57 -0.08
CA MET A 21 -4.74 1.14 -1.32
C MET A 21 -4.15 -0.18 -1.84
N LEU A 22 -2.82 -0.27 -1.97
CA LEU A 22 -2.17 -1.50 -2.43
C LEU A 22 -2.33 -2.66 -1.45
N PHE A 23 -2.30 -2.38 -0.15
CA PHE A 23 -2.54 -3.39 0.88
C PHE A 23 -3.95 -3.98 0.75
N PHE A 24 -5.00 -3.15 0.69
CA PHE A 24 -6.39 -3.60 0.57
C PHE A 24 -6.63 -4.36 -0.74
N VAL A 25 -6.15 -3.83 -1.87
CA VAL A 25 -6.30 -4.50 -3.16
C VAL A 25 -5.58 -5.85 -3.15
N SER A 26 -4.34 -5.91 -2.68
CA SER A 26 -3.58 -7.17 -2.58
C SER A 26 -4.24 -8.17 -1.63
N PHE A 27 -4.82 -7.70 -0.52
CA PHE A 27 -5.53 -8.55 0.43
C PHE A 27 -6.80 -9.14 -0.19
N ILE A 28 -7.62 -8.31 -0.85
CA ILE A 28 -8.84 -8.74 -1.54
C ILE A 28 -8.50 -9.80 -2.61
N PHE A 29 -7.46 -9.57 -3.43
CA PHE A 29 -7.06 -10.54 -4.45
C PHE A 29 -6.56 -11.86 -3.86
N GLN A 30 -5.83 -11.85 -2.74
CA GLN A 30 -5.45 -13.10 -2.06
C GLN A 30 -6.66 -13.86 -1.55
N VAL A 31 -7.59 -13.15 -0.88
CA VAL A 31 -8.83 -13.70 -0.35
C VAL A 31 -9.67 -14.32 -1.47
N LEU A 32 -9.94 -13.57 -2.53
CA LEU A 32 -10.74 -14.04 -3.67
C LEU A 32 -10.04 -15.16 -4.43
N GLY A 33 -8.73 -15.04 -4.65
CA GLY A 33 -7.94 -16.06 -5.35
C GLY A 33 -7.93 -17.40 -4.62
N TYR A 34 -7.78 -17.37 -3.29
CA TYR A 34 -7.83 -18.58 -2.47
C TYR A 34 -9.24 -19.19 -2.41
N TRP A 35 -10.26 -18.34 -2.29
CA TRP A 35 -11.67 -18.78 -2.28
C TRP A 35 -12.06 -19.46 -3.60
N ILE A 36 -11.74 -18.85 -4.74
CA ILE A 36 -12.02 -19.41 -6.07
C ILE A 36 -11.21 -20.70 -6.30
N GLY A 37 -10.02 -20.80 -5.71
CA GLY A 37 -9.17 -21.99 -5.75
C GLY A 37 -9.68 -23.18 -4.90
N GLY A 38 -10.80 -23.05 -4.19
CA GLY A 38 -11.36 -24.11 -3.37
C GLY A 38 -10.60 -24.37 -2.07
N GLY A 39 -9.95 -23.34 -1.52
CA GLY A 39 -9.15 -23.49 -0.32
C GLY A 39 -9.98 -23.64 0.97
N ASP A 40 -9.71 -24.69 1.74
CA ASP A 40 -10.45 -25.03 2.98
C ASP A 40 -9.99 -24.24 4.23
N GLN A 41 -8.76 -23.71 4.26
CA GLN A 41 -8.16 -23.08 5.44
C GLN A 41 -7.72 -21.62 5.15
N MET A 42 -8.70 -20.76 4.99
CA MET A 42 -8.54 -19.33 4.68
C MET A 42 -7.60 -18.60 5.65
N LEU A 43 -7.78 -18.82 6.95
CA LEU A 43 -7.00 -18.13 8.00
C LEU A 43 -5.53 -18.53 7.98
N GLY A 44 -5.23 -19.82 7.82
CA GLY A 44 -3.84 -20.31 7.72
C GLY A 44 -3.15 -19.76 6.48
N TYR A 45 -3.83 -19.81 5.33
CA TYR A 45 -3.31 -19.26 4.09
C TYR A 45 -3.02 -17.75 4.18
N LEU A 46 -3.93 -16.99 4.79
CA LEU A 46 -3.73 -15.56 5.00
C LEU A 46 -2.54 -15.28 5.91
N MET A 47 -2.36 -16.02 7.00
CA MET A 47 -1.22 -15.84 7.90
C MET A 47 0.11 -16.08 7.18
N ASP A 48 0.20 -17.16 6.40
CA ASP A 48 1.41 -17.53 5.65
C ASP A 48 1.74 -16.51 4.54
N ASN A 49 0.72 -15.90 3.92
CA ASN A 49 0.89 -14.96 2.83
C ASN A 49 0.79 -13.48 3.25
N PHE A 50 0.53 -13.20 4.53
CA PHE A 50 0.39 -11.84 5.06
C PHE A 50 1.64 -11.00 4.81
N HIS A 51 2.83 -11.60 4.97
CA HIS A 51 4.09 -10.93 4.69
C HIS A 51 4.19 -10.45 3.23
N LYS A 52 3.62 -11.21 2.27
CA LYS A 52 3.58 -10.81 0.86
C LYS A 52 2.67 -9.60 0.67
N VAL A 53 1.49 -9.57 1.31
CA VAL A 53 0.56 -8.43 1.26
C VAL A 53 1.22 -7.17 1.84
N LEU A 54 1.90 -7.29 2.99
CA LEU A 54 2.64 -6.19 3.60
C LEU A 54 3.74 -5.67 2.67
N LYS A 55 4.52 -6.56 2.05
CA LYS A 55 5.58 -6.18 1.11
C LYS A 55 5.02 -5.43 -0.11
N THR A 56 3.88 -5.87 -0.64
CA THR A 56 3.17 -5.17 -1.72
C THR A 56 2.68 -3.80 -1.26
N GLY A 57 2.13 -3.70 -0.05
CA GLY A 57 1.70 -2.43 0.54
C GLY A 57 2.85 -1.43 0.68
N LEU A 58 4.06 -1.87 1.04
CA LEU A 58 5.24 -0.99 1.14
C LEU A 58 5.65 -0.35 -0.19
N VAL A 59 5.31 -0.95 -1.34
CA VAL A 59 5.53 -0.34 -2.67
C VAL A 59 4.77 0.99 -2.77
N GLY A 60 3.62 1.12 -2.08
CA GLY A 60 2.82 2.34 -2.05
C GLY A 60 3.54 3.53 -1.44
N VAL A 61 4.47 3.31 -0.51
CA VAL A 61 5.34 4.38 0.02
C VAL A 61 6.23 4.93 -1.10
N GLY A 62 6.83 4.06 -1.91
CA GLY A 62 7.65 4.46 -3.05
C GLY A 62 6.85 5.27 -4.07
N VAL A 63 5.64 4.80 -4.41
CA VAL A 63 4.71 5.52 -5.29
C VAL A 63 4.36 6.89 -4.72
N GLY A 64 4.02 6.97 -3.43
CA GLY A 64 3.71 8.23 -2.75
C GLY A 64 4.87 9.23 -2.77
N CYS A 65 6.11 8.76 -2.54
CA CYS A 65 7.31 9.58 -2.63
C CYS A 65 7.53 10.13 -4.04
N VAL A 66 7.38 9.29 -5.07
CA VAL A 66 7.52 9.70 -6.48
C VAL A 66 6.45 10.74 -6.82
N TYR A 67 5.19 10.48 -6.48
CA TYR A 67 4.08 11.37 -6.77
C TYR A 67 4.23 12.72 -6.08
N TRP A 68 4.66 12.70 -4.82
CA TRP A 68 4.98 13.92 -4.09
C TRP A 68 6.10 14.72 -4.75
N PHE A 69 7.20 14.06 -5.13
CA PHE A 69 8.37 14.72 -5.72
C PHE A 69 8.04 15.47 -7.00
N PHE A 70 7.21 14.88 -7.87
CA PHE A 70 6.86 15.48 -9.17
C PHE A 70 5.72 16.50 -9.08
N TYR A 71 4.73 16.31 -8.20
CA TYR A 71 3.49 17.09 -8.23
C TYR A 71 3.23 17.96 -6.99
N TYR A 72 3.69 17.56 -5.80
CA TYR A 72 3.28 18.20 -4.53
C TYR A 72 4.43 18.82 -3.73
N ARG A 73 5.66 18.75 -4.24
CA ARG A 73 6.88 19.25 -3.57
C ARG A 73 6.84 20.74 -3.21
N ASN A 74 6.19 21.55 -4.05
CA ASN A 74 6.23 23.02 -3.94
C ASN A 74 4.93 23.64 -3.40
N ILE A 75 4.06 22.82 -2.79
CA ILE A 75 2.83 23.26 -2.09
C ILE A 75 3.16 23.75 -0.67
#